data_AF-A0A0M0LRY2-F1
#
_entry.id   AF-A0A0M0LRY2-F1
#
_cell.length_a   1.000
_cell.length_b   1.000
_cell.length_c   1.000
_cell.angle_alpha   90.00
_cell.angle_beta   90.00
_cell.angle_gamma   90.00
#
_symmetry.space_group_name_H-M   'P 1'
#
loop_
_entity.id
_entity.type
_entity.pdbx_description
1 polymer ?
#
loop_
_entity_poly.entity_id
_entity_poly.type
_entity_poly.pdbx_seq_one_letter_code
_entity_poly.pdbx_strand_id
1 'polypeptide(L)'
;MGLETTKEQPPSSVLTLLGVEINLDTRRMRVSDDKRVKYAERASTVAALTVVGRDEFLGLLGRLNFAATFYPRGRQWLHAPWRAVRAQYRTAADQVVISKAVREQLRLWVTELGKPDHEGVPIGAAEAFPAAASPEVSAIYADAALECAGAGFCAWTVDGDELLYVQGEWSSSEREMHLICDLELAASTFGLVALASETTRSFVYSFTDNVVAMAAMRTAAPRTETMQALCGARSAWLLHHGVAEAVERITSKANLWADLGSRGRLASMLEQARSLGLRPRRVDVPAEWRGMLAAGA
;
A
#
# COMPACT_ATOMS: atom_id res chain seq x y z
N MET A 1 30.70 -15.02 -41.19
CA MET A 1 30.59 -15.77 -39.92
C MET A 1 29.76 -14.94 -38.97
N GLY A 2 28.47 -15.26 -38.84
CA GLY A 2 27.59 -14.59 -37.89
C GLY A 2 27.91 -15.09 -36.49
N LEU A 3 28.28 -14.17 -35.60
CA LEU A 3 28.32 -14.44 -34.16
C LEU A 3 26.89 -14.74 -33.73
N GLU A 4 26.58 -16.02 -33.61
CA GLU A 4 25.41 -16.50 -32.91
C GLU A 4 25.55 -15.98 -31.46
N THR A 5 24.79 -14.93 -31.12
CA THR A 5 24.77 -14.39 -29.76
C THR A 5 24.28 -15.51 -28.85
N THR A 6 25.21 -16.18 -28.21
CA THR A 6 24.95 -17.26 -27.28
C THR A 6 24.10 -16.66 -26.17
N LYS A 7 22.83 -17.06 -26.07
CA LYS A 7 21.93 -16.65 -25.00
C LYS A 7 22.32 -17.24 -23.64
N GLU A 8 23.42 -17.99 -23.61
CA GLU A 8 24.00 -18.60 -22.43
C GLU A 8 24.73 -17.54 -21.61
N GLN A 9 24.36 -17.43 -20.34
CA GLN A 9 25.11 -16.66 -19.35
C GLN A 9 25.85 -17.66 -18.46
N PRO A 10 27.19 -17.56 -18.34
CA PRO A 10 27.93 -18.39 -17.38
C PRO A 10 27.50 -18.03 -15.95
N PRO A 11 27.76 -18.91 -14.97
CA PRO A 11 27.55 -18.59 -13.56
C PRO A 11 28.21 -17.26 -13.19
N SER A 12 27.40 -16.34 -12.65
CA SER A 12 27.80 -14.96 -12.33
C SER A 12 27.00 -14.48 -11.12
N SER A 13 27.55 -13.54 -10.35
CA SER A 13 26.85 -12.86 -9.26
C SER A 13 25.76 -11.90 -9.78
N VAL A 14 25.84 -11.53 -11.06
CA VAL A 14 24.84 -10.71 -11.75
C VAL A 14 24.37 -11.45 -13.00
N LEU A 15 23.06 -11.67 -13.09
CA LEU A 15 22.39 -12.39 -14.18
C LEU A 15 21.21 -11.55 -14.69
N THR A 16 20.95 -11.59 -16.00
CA THR A 16 19.71 -11.05 -16.57
C THR A 16 18.85 -12.18 -17.13
N LEU A 17 17.73 -12.46 -16.47
CA LEU A 17 16.79 -13.52 -16.87
C LEU A 17 15.41 -12.93 -17.13
N LEU A 18 14.84 -13.23 -18.30
CA LEU A 18 13.50 -12.74 -18.71
C LEU A 18 13.35 -11.21 -18.58
N GLY A 19 14.44 -10.45 -18.74
CA GLY A 19 14.48 -9.00 -18.59
C GLY A 19 14.36 -8.51 -17.14
N VAL A 20 14.79 -9.35 -16.19
CA VAL A 20 15.02 -9.00 -14.80
C VAL A 20 16.51 -9.16 -14.53
N GLU A 21 17.14 -8.13 -14.01
CA GLU A 21 18.47 -8.24 -13.41
C GLU A 21 18.32 -8.84 -12.01
N ILE A 22 19.07 -9.90 -11.73
CA ILE A 22 19.24 -10.49 -10.41
C ILE A 22 20.70 -10.27 -10.02
N ASN A 23 20.92 -9.52 -8.95
CA ASN A 23 22.26 -9.17 -8.48
C ASN A 23 22.44 -9.70 -7.05
N LEU A 24 23.25 -10.75 -6.91
CA LEU A 24 23.52 -11.44 -5.65
C LEU A 24 24.44 -10.61 -4.73
N ASP A 25 25.30 -9.78 -5.29
CA ASP A 25 26.23 -8.92 -4.53
C ASP A 25 25.45 -7.83 -3.76
N THR A 26 24.49 -7.20 -4.44
CA THR A 26 23.59 -6.20 -3.84
C THR A 26 22.34 -6.81 -3.20
N ARG A 27 22.10 -8.11 -3.42
CA ARG A 27 20.88 -8.82 -3.01
C ARG A 27 19.59 -8.16 -3.51
N ARG A 28 19.57 -7.73 -4.78
CA ARG A 28 18.43 -7.02 -5.39
C ARG A 28 17.99 -7.64 -6.71
N MET A 29 16.70 -7.50 -7.01
CA MET A 29 16.10 -7.75 -8.32
C MET A 29 15.56 -6.45 -8.90
N ARG A 30 15.85 -6.21 -10.18
CA ARG A 30 15.44 -5.01 -10.91
C ARG A 30 14.90 -5.38 -12.28
N VAL A 31 14.04 -4.54 -12.85
CA VAL A 31 13.77 -4.61 -14.30
C VAL A 31 15.07 -4.24 -15.03
N SER A 32 15.46 -5.03 -16.04
CA SER A 32 16.69 -4.77 -16.79
C SER A 32 16.67 -3.41 -17.47
N ASP A 33 17.83 -2.77 -17.64
CA ASP A 33 17.96 -1.43 -18.21
C ASP A 33 17.28 -1.29 -19.57
N ASP A 34 17.48 -2.24 -20.48
CA ASP A 34 16.83 -2.27 -21.79
C ASP A 34 15.30 -2.22 -21.70
N LYS A 35 14.70 -3.00 -20.79
CA LYS A 35 13.25 -3.00 -20.59
C LYS A 35 12.78 -1.69 -19.97
N ARG A 36 13.55 -1.15 -19.01
CA ARG A 36 13.21 0.11 -18.35
C ARG A 36 13.14 1.26 -19.34
N VAL A 37 14.16 1.41 -20.20
CA VAL A 37 14.19 2.43 -21.25
C VAL A 37 12.99 2.28 -22.18
N LYS A 38 12.75 1.06 -22.70
CA LYS A 38 11.60 0.79 -23.59
C LYS A 38 10.24 1.08 -22.94
N TYR A 39 10.09 0.74 -21.66
CA TYR A 39 8.85 0.98 -20.93
C TYR A 39 8.64 2.48 -20.65
N ALA A 40 9.71 3.20 -20.30
CA ALA A 40 9.68 4.65 -20.07
C ALA A 40 9.34 5.40 -21.36
N GLU A 41 9.99 5.08 -22.48
CA GLU A 41 9.70 5.68 -23.79
C GLU A 41 8.23 5.48 -24.17
N ARG A 42 7.72 4.25 -24.04
CA ARG A 42 6.33 3.95 -24.39
C ARG A 42 5.32 4.63 -23.46
N ALA A 43 5.61 4.66 -22.16
CA ALA A 43 4.79 5.40 -21.19
C ALA A 43 4.78 6.90 -21.49
N SER A 44 5.93 7.48 -21.88
CA SER A 44 6.06 8.89 -22.27
C SER A 44 5.24 9.22 -23.51
N THR A 45 5.34 8.39 -24.56
CA THR A 45 4.54 8.54 -25.79
C THR A 45 3.05 8.52 -25.48
N VAL A 46 2.56 7.51 -24.76
CA VAL A 46 1.13 7.42 -24.41
C VAL A 46 0.70 8.59 -23.51
N ALA A 47 1.55 9.01 -22.57
CA ALA A 47 1.28 10.16 -21.72
C ALA A 47 1.24 11.49 -22.48
N ALA A 48 1.74 11.58 -23.72
CA ALA A 48 1.61 12.76 -24.57
C ALA A 48 0.28 12.80 -25.33
N LEU A 49 -0.31 11.64 -25.62
CA LEU A 49 -1.54 11.51 -26.41
C LEU A 49 -2.79 12.01 -25.66
N THR A 50 -3.84 12.32 -26.41
CA THR A 50 -5.20 12.59 -25.87
C THR A 50 -6.04 11.33 -25.81
N VAL A 51 -5.89 10.46 -26.82
CA VAL A 51 -6.54 9.15 -26.93
C VAL A 51 -5.54 8.13 -27.44
N VAL A 52 -5.71 6.86 -27.06
CA VAL A 52 -4.87 5.74 -27.48
C VAL A 52 -5.75 4.53 -27.80
N GLY A 53 -5.34 3.69 -28.76
CA GLY A 53 -6.05 2.44 -29.04
C GLY A 53 -6.04 1.53 -27.82
N ARG A 54 -7.17 0.87 -27.54
CA ARG A 54 -7.31 0.03 -26.34
C ARG A 54 -6.27 -1.08 -26.25
N ASP A 55 -5.99 -1.78 -27.34
CA ASP A 55 -4.98 -2.86 -27.38
C ASP A 55 -3.57 -2.35 -27.12
N GLU A 56 -3.24 -1.19 -27.68
CA GLU A 56 -1.94 -0.54 -27.46
C GLU A 56 -1.77 -0.19 -25.98
N PHE A 57 -2.83 0.34 -25.36
CA PHE A 57 -2.83 0.71 -23.95
C PHE A 57 -2.77 -0.50 -23.03
N LEU A 58 -3.55 -1.56 -23.30
CA LEU A 58 -3.47 -2.83 -22.59
C LEU A 58 -2.06 -3.43 -22.65
N GLY A 59 -1.41 -3.36 -23.81
CA GLY A 59 -0.02 -3.77 -23.95
C GLY A 59 0.95 -2.96 -23.08
N LEU A 60 0.74 -1.65 -22.92
CA LEU A 60 1.52 -0.83 -21.99
C LEU A 60 1.24 -1.23 -20.54
N LEU A 61 -0.03 -1.38 -20.14
CA LEU A 61 -0.39 -1.73 -18.77
C LEU A 61 0.14 -3.10 -18.37
N GLY A 62 0.16 -4.09 -19.27
CA GLY A 62 0.79 -5.39 -18.99
C GLY A 62 2.28 -5.26 -18.66
N ARG A 63 3.02 -4.42 -19.39
CA ARG A 63 4.45 -4.15 -19.14
C ARG A 63 4.67 -3.42 -17.82
N LEU A 64 3.89 -2.40 -17.54
CA LEU A 64 3.99 -1.65 -16.29
C LEU A 64 3.54 -2.48 -15.09
N ASN A 65 2.56 -3.38 -15.26
CA ASN A 65 2.15 -4.32 -14.22
C ASN A 65 3.25 -5.35 -13.91
N PHE A 66 3.98 -5.81 -14.93
CA PHE A 66 5.21 -6.58 -14.72
C PHE A 66 6.27 -5.75 -14.00
N ALA A 67 6.51 -4.49 -14.41
CA ALA A 67 7.46 -3.63 -13.71
C ALA A 67 7.06 -3.41 -12.24
N ALA A 68 5.76 -3.30 -11.94
CA ALA A 68 5.23 -3.07 -10.58
C ALA A 68 5.59 -4.17 -9.57
N THR A 69 6.06 -5.34 -9.98
CA THR A 69 6.60 -6.35 -9.04
C THR A 69 7.96 -5.96 -8.47
N PHE A 70 8.67 -5.04 -9.13
CA PHE A 70 10.00 -4.56 -8.74
C PHE A 70 10.00 -3.10 -8.27
N TYR A 71 8.85 -2.41 -8.35
CA TYR A 71 8.68 -1.01 -7.95
C TYR A 71 7.61 -0.97 -6.84
N PRO A 72 7.98 -0.75 -5.57
CA PRO A 72 7.05 -0.85 -4.44
C PRO A 72 5.77 0.00 -4.56
N ARG A 73 5.85 1.14 -5.26
CA ARG A 73 4.71 2.05 -5.51
C ARG A 73 4.03 1.84 -6.89
N GLY A 74 4.53 0.89 -7.67
CA GLY A 74 4.14 0.73 -9.06
C GLY A 74 2.66 0.37 -9.23
N ARG A 75 2.10 -0.43 -8.32
CA ARG A 75 0.69 -0.85 -8.41
C ARG A 75 -0.28 0.31 -8.23
N GLN A 76 0.06 1.27 -7.38
CA GLN A 76 -0.75 2.43 -7.06
C GLN A 76 -0.84 3.39 -8.26
N TRP A 77 0.23 3.47 -9.06
CA TRP A 77 0.27 4.24 -10.32
C TRP A 77 -0.44 3.54 -11.49
N LEU A 78 -1.02 2.36 -11.28
CA LEU A 78 -1.81 1.67 -12.31
C LEU A 78 -3.32 1.82 -12.08
N HIS A 79 -3.75 2.43 -10.98
CA HIS A 79 -5.17 2.59 -10.67
C HIS A 79 -5.92 3.41 -11.73
N ALA A 80 -5.50 4.66 -12.00
CA ALA A 80 -6.18 5.51 -12.97
C ALA A 80 -6.11 4.92 -14.40
N PRO A 81 -4.97 4.40 -14.88
CA PRO A 81 -4.89 3.69 -16.15
C PRO A 81 -5.87 2.51 -16.26
N TRP A 82 -5.95 1.64 -15.25
CA TRP A 82 -6.90 0.51 -15.28
C TRP A 82 -8.35 0.96 -15.15
N ARG A 83 -8.64 2.04 -14.43
CA ARG A 83 -9.98 2.65 -14.41
C ARG A 83 -10.35 3.17 -15.81
N ALA A 84 -9.42 3.84 -16.50
CA ALA A 84 -9.66 4.36 -17.84
C ALA A 84 -9.96 3.25 -18.88
N VAL A 85 -9.30 2.09 -18.80
CA VAL A 85 -9.62 0.93 -19.66
C VAL A 85 -11.01 0.35 -19.38
N ARG A 86 -11.43 0.35 -18.11
CA ARG A 86 -12.73 -0.22 -17.69
C ARG A 86 -13.89 0.73 -17.94
N ALA A 87 -13.63 2.03 -17.95
CA ALA A 87 -14.64 3.03 -18.23
C ALA A 87 -15.15 2.82 -19.66
N GLN A 88 -16.46 2.57 -19.78
CA GLN A 88 -17.12 2.22 -21.04
C GLN A 88 -17.31 3.44 -21.98
N TYR A 89 -16.35 4.36 -22.01
CA TYR A 89 -16.34 5.43 -23.01
C TYR A 89 -15.95 4.82 -24.35
N ARG A 90 -16.93 4.18 -25.01
CA ARG A 90 -16.83 3.80 -26.41
C ARG A 90 -16.81 5.08 -27.22
N THR A 91 -15.64 5.72 -27.32
CA THR A 91 -15.31 6.51 -28.50
C THR A 91 -15.61 5.62 -29.71
N ALA A 92 -16.03 6.21 -30.84
CA ALA A 92 -16.51 5.44 -31.99
C ALA A 92 -15.51 4.40 -32.55
N ALA A 93 -14.26 4.34 -32.04
CA ALA A 93 -13.14 3.55 -32.53
C ALA A 93 -12.37 2.73 -31.45
N ASP A 94 -13.01 2.26 -30.37
CA ASP A 94 -12.37 1.44 -29.30
C ASP A 94 -11.08 2.06 -28.72
N GLN A 95 -11.16 3.35 -28.36
CA GLN A 95 -10.04 4.13 -27.81
C GLN A 95 -10.26 4.46 -26.34
N VAL A 96 -9.15 4.61 -25.62
CA VAL A 96 -9.09 5.04 -24.22
C VAL A 96 -8.66 6.49 -24.15
N VAL A 97 -9.39 7.30 -23.37
CA VAL A 97 -9.07 8.71 -23.13
C VAL A 97 -7.95 8.83 -22.10
N ILE A 98 -6.89 9.58 -22.43
CA ILE A 98 -5.78 9.89 -21.53
C ILE A 98 -6.13 11.14 -20.72
N SER A 99 -6.86 10.92 -19.63
CA SER A 99 -7.21 11.97 -18.67
C SER A 99 -5.97 12.52 -17.95
N LYS A 100 -6.15 13.65 -17.24
CA LYS A 100 -5.10 14.24 -16.38
C LYS A 100 -4.54 13.21 -15.39
N ALA A 101 -5.40 12.46 -14.71
CA ALA A 101 -4.99 11.46 -13.73
C ALA A 101 -4.19 10.30 -14.35
N VAL A 102 -4.61 9.80 -15.53
CA VAL A 102 -3.84 8.77 -16.26
C VAL A 102 -2.46 9.31 -16.63
N ARG A 103 -2.41 10.55 -17.15
CA ARG A 103 -1.17 11.21 -17.57
C ARG A 103 -0.20 11.40 -16.42
N GLU A 104 -0.68 11.87 -15.27
CA GLU A 104 0.13 12.04 -14.06
C GLU A 104 0.75 10.70 -13.61
N GLN A 105 -0.05 9.63 -13.57
CA GLN A 105 0.45 8.32 -13.18
C GLN A 105 1.45 7.71 -14.18
N LEU A 106 1.24 7.89 -15.49
CA LEU A 106 2.22 7.49 -16.49
C LEU A 106 3.52 8.29 -16.39
N ARG A 107 3.46 9.58 -16.04
CA ARG A 107 4.67 10.40 -15.81
C ARG A 107 5.47 9.96 -14.58
N LEU A 108 4.80 9.47 -13.54
CA LEU A 108 5.48 8.84 -12.40
C LEU A 108 6.27 7.61 -12.86
N TRP A 109 5.67 6.76 -13.70
CA TRP A 109 6.37 5.64 -14.31
C TRP A 109 7.57 6.06 -15.14
N VAL A 110 7.42 7.07 -16.02
CA VAL A 110 8.54 7.60 -16.84
C VAL A 110 9.69 8.07 -15.95
N THR A 111 9.36 8.80 -14.88
CA THR A 111 10.34 9.34 -13.93
C THR A 111 11.12 8.22 -13.25
N GLU A 112 10.41 7.24 -12.68
CA GLU A 112 11.02 6.16 -11.89
C GLU A 112 11.76 5.14 -12.77
N LEU A 113 11.19 4.77 -13.91
CA LEU A 113 11.86 3.91 -14.90
C LEU A 113 13.12 4.59 -15.47
N GLY A 114 13.19 5.92 -15.45
CA GLY A 114 14.33 6.70 -15.91
C GLY A 114 15.50 6.79 -14.94
N LYS A 115 15.35 6.44 -13.66
CA LYS A 115 16.39 6.56 -12.62
C LYS A 115 17.41 5.43 -12.68
N PRO A 116 18.63 5.58 -13.22
CA PRO A 116 19.53 4.44 -13.49
C PRO A 116 19.78 3.57 -12.24
N ASP A 117 19.83 4.22 -11.08
CA ASP A 117 20.08 3.68 -9.75
C ASP A 117 18.83 3.17 -9.00
N HIS A 118 17.71 2.92 -9.69
CA HIS A 118 16.49 2.40 -9.04
C HIS A 118 16.78 1.15 -8.19
N GLU A 119 16.37 1.21 -6.92
CA GLU A 119 16.77 0.23 -5.89
C GLU A 119 16.29 -1.20 -6.20
N GLY A 120 15.13 -1.33 -6.84
CA GLY A 120 14.49 -2.62 -7.11
C GLY A 120 13.81 -3.18 -5.87
N VAL A 121 13.84 -4.50 -5.73
CA VAL A 121 13.34 -5.23 -4.55
C VAL A 121 14.39 -6.24 -4.06
N PRO A 122 14.40 -6.62 -2.77
CA PRO A 122 15.32 -7.64 -2.27
C PRO A 122 15.14 -9.02 -2.94
N ILE A 123 16.24 -9.76 -3.13
CA ILE A 123 16.17 -11.22 -3.41
C ILE A 123 15.87 -11.95 -2.09
N GLY A 124 14.67 -12.52 -1.95
CA GLY A 124 14.28 -13.31 -0.77
C GLY A 124 14.03 -12.47 0.50
N ALA A 125 12.76 -12.38 0.91
CA ALA A 125 12.35 -11.59 2.08
C ALA A 125 12.18 -12.42 3.38
N ALA A 126 12.25 -13.75 3.32
CA ALA A 126 11.77 -14.59 4.42
C ALA A 126 12.63 -14.55 5.69
N GLU A 127 13.95 -14.33 5.58
CA GLU A 127 14.82 -14.13 6.75
C GLU A 127 14.91 -12.66 7.19
N ALA A 128 14.32 -11.72 6.44
CA ALA A 128 14.50 -10.29 6.66
C ALA A 128 13.40 -9.66 7.54
N PHE A 129 12.22 -10.29 7.68
CA PHE A 129 11.15 -9.77 8.53
C PHE A 129 11.15 -10.49 9.88
N PRO A 130 11.40 -9.81 11.01
CA PRO A 130 11.46 -10.47 12.31
C PRO A 130 10.10 -11.03 12.72
N ALA A 131 10.09 -12.07 13.55
CA ALA A 131 8.86 -12.65 14.08
C ALA A 131 8.02 -11.60 14.84
N ALA A 132 6.69 -11.73 14.83
CA ALA A 132 5.78 -10.78 15.48
C ALA A 132 6.02 -10.56 16.98
N ALA A 133 6.65 -11.53 17.66
CA ALA A 133 7.03 -11.43 19.08
C ALA A 133 8.41 -10.78 19.30
N SER A 134 9.12 -10.39 18.25
CA SER A 134 10.42 -9.73 18.34
C SER A 134 10.28 -8.33 18.97
N PRO A 135 11.20 -7.90 19.84
CA PRO A 135 11.21 -6.53 20.36
C PRO A 135 11.47 -5.47 19.28
N GLU A 136 11.98 -5.87 18.12
CA GLU A 136 12.23 -5.00 16.95
C GLU A 136 10.97 -4.71 16.14
N VAL A 137 9.84 -5.32 16.51
CA VAL A 137 8.59 -5.29 15.77
C VAL A 137 7.47 -4.63 16.57
N SER A 138 6.69 -3.78 15.90
CA SER A 138 5.43 -3.25 16.44
C SER A 138 4.25 -4.05 15.90
N ALA A 139 3.42 -4.59 16.79
CA ALA A 139 2.15 -5.19 16.42
C ALA A 139 1.03 -4.16 16.61
N ILE A 140 0.40 -3.74 15.51
CA ILE A 140 -0.69 -2.78 15.49
C ILE A 140 -1.98 -3.52 15.16
N TYR A 141 -2.97 -3.39 16.03
CA TYR A 141 -4.29 -3.97 15.86
C TYR A 141 -5.27 -2.85 15.59
N ALA A 142 -6.10 -3.00 14.56
CA ALA A 142 -7.05 -1.97 14.17
C ALA A 142 -8.44 -2.54 13.85
N ASP A 143 -9.45 -1.73 14.12
CA ASP A 143 -10.85 -2.05 13.87
C ASP A 143 -11.65 -0.76 13.61
N ALA A 144 -12.76 -0.89 12.87
CA ALA A 144 -13.71 0.16 12.62
C ALA A 144 -15.15 -0.37 12.77
N ALA A 145 -16.03 0.47 13.32
CA ALA A 145 -17.45 0.18 13.41
C ALA A 145 -18.27 1.26 12.71
N LEU A 146 -19.44 0.88 12.18
CA LEU A 146 -20.41 1.81 11.59
C LEU A 146 -21.76 1.81 12.33
N GLU A 147 -22.22 0.64 12.77
CA GLU A 147 -23.62 0.41 13.16
C GLU A 147 -23.82 0.42 14.69
N CYS A 148 -23.30 1.45 15.39
CA CYS A 148 -23.58 1.65 16.82
C CYS A 148 -23.41 3.12 17.26
N ALA A 149 -23.91 3.44 18.46
CA ALA A 149 -23.66 4.74 19.07
C ALA A 149 -22.17 4.88 19.44
N GLY A 150 -21.55 6.01 19.07
CA GLY A 150 -20.10 6.19 19.21
C GLY A 150 -19.26 5.34 18.25
N ALA A 151 -19.88 4.85 17.16
CA ALA A 151 -19.17 4.12 16.10
C ALA A 151 -18.03 4.95 15.51
N GLY A 152 -16.88 4.31 15.37
CA GLY A 152 -15.65 4.97 15.06
C GLY A 152 -14.57 3.98 14.67
N PHE A 153 -13.34 4.34 15.00
CA PHE A 153 -12.17 3.49 14.83
C PHE A 153 -11.40 3.39 16.13
N CYS A 154 -10.67 2.29 16.25
CA CYS A 154 -9.63 2.15 17.25
C CYS A 154 -8.45 1.42 16.62
N ALA A 155 -7.26 1.87 16.97
CA ALA A 155 -6.04 1.12 16.73
C ALA A 155 -5.15 1.18 17.96
N TRP A 156 -4.41 0.12 18.23
CA TRP A 156 -3.52 0.09 19.39
C TRP A 156 -2.28 -0.78 19.16
N THR A 157 -1.25 -0.49 19.94
CA THR A 157 -0.03 -1.28 20.06
C THR A 157 0.47 -1.23 21.51
N VAL A 158 1.36 -2.14 21.88
CA VAL A 158 2.03 -2.13 23.18
C VAL A 158 3.50 -1.83 22.96
N ASP A 159 4.03 -0.92 23.76
CA ASP A 159 5.45 -0.61 23.81
C ASP A 159 5.94 -0.57 25.26
N GLY A 160 6.76 -1.56 25.64
CA GLY A 160 7.11 -1.78 27.04
C GLY A 160 5.87 -2.03 27.89
N ASP A 161 5.60 -1.13 28.84
CA ASP A 161 4.43 -1.15 29.73
C ASP A 161 3.34 -0.16 29.31
N GLU A 162 3.48 0.50 28.15
CA GLU A 162 2.47 1.43 27.63
C GLU A 162 1.55 0.75 26.62
N LEU A 163 0.24 1.01 26.76
CA LEU A 163 -0.74 0.77 25.71
C LEU A 163 -0.91 2.07 24.93
N LEU A 164 -0.33 2.14 23.75
CA LEU A 164 -0.51 3.27 22.84
C LEU A 164 -1.74 3.01 22.00
N TYR A 165 -2.67 3.96 21.97
CA TYR A 165 -3.90 3.79 21.21
C TYR A 165 -4.35 5.07 20.52
N VAL A 166 -4.99 4.88 19.39
CA VAL A 166 -5.73 5.89 18.65
C VAL A 166 -7.19 5.51 18.70
N GLN A 167 -8.06 6.47 19.00
CA GLN A 167 -9.51 6.27 18.95
C GLN A 167 -10.18 7.54 18.42
N GLY A 168 -11.30 7.39 17.73
CA GLY A 168 -12.15 8.51 17.34
C GLY A 168 -13.48 8.05 16.79
N GLU A 169 -14.48 8.91 16.83
CA GLU A 169 -15.81 8.65 16.26
C GLU A 169 -15.86 9.09 14.80
N TRP A 170 -16.67 8.41 13.99
CA TRP A 170 -16.97 8.86 12.63
C TRP A 170 -18.00 9.98 12.65
N SER A 171 -17.73 11.05 11.91
CA SER A 171 -18.73 12.06 11.58
C SER A 171 -19.89 11.44 10.78
N SER A 172 -21.06 12.07 10.82
CA SER A 172 -22.20 11.62 10.01
C SER A 172 -21.88 11.58 8.52
N SER A 173 -21.13 12.58 8.03
CA SER A 173 -20.67 12.64 6.64
C SER A 173 -19.73 11.49 6.28
N GLU A 174 -18.77 11.13 7.15
CA GLU A 174 -17.88 9.99 6.90
C GLU A 174 -18.67 8.67 6.82
N ARG A 175 -19.70 8.51 7.67
CA ARG A 175 -20.55 7.30 7.69
C ARG A 175 -21.45 7.17 6.46
N GLU A 176 -21.88 8.29 5.89
CA GLU A 176 -22.74 8.31 4.69
C GLU A 176 -21.94 8.08 3.40
N MET A 177 -20.70 8.59 3.33
CA MET A 177 -19.90 8.56 2.11
C MET A 177 -19.11 7.27 1.91
N HIS A 178 -18.74 6.57 2.98
CA HIS A 178 -17.78 5.47 2.92
C HIS A 178 -18.39 4.13 3.34
N LEU A 179 -17.93 3.06 2.69
CA LEU A 179 -18.28 1.71 3.08
C LEU A 179 -17.44 1.29 4.29
N ILE A 180 -17.90 0.26 5.01
CA ILE A 180 -17.16 -0.28 6.16
C ILE A 180 -15.72 -0.65 5.80
N CYS A 181 -15.48 -1.21 4.61
CA CYS A 181 -14.14 -1.59 4.17
C CYS A 181 -13.21 -0.41 3.89
N ASP A 182 -13.75 0.75 3.48
CA ASP A 182 -12.98 1.99 3.35
C ASP A 182 -12.53 2.46 4.74
N LEU A 183 -13.46 2.42 5.71
CA LEU A 183 -13.23 2.85 7.09
C LEU A 183 -12.31 1.92 7.89
N GLU A 184 -12.36 0.60 7.66
CA GLU A 184 -11.42 -0.36 8.26
C GLU A 184 -10.00 -0.17 7.73
N LEU A 185 -9.84 0.10 6.43
CA LEU A 185 -8.53 0.47 5.87
C LEU A 185 -8.05 1.80 6.45
N ALA A 186 -8.95 2.77 6.62
CA ALA A 186 -8.62 4.05 7.24
C ALA A 186 -8.19 3.87 8.69
N ALA A 187 -8.92 3.10 9.50
CA ALA A 187 -8.56 2.77 10.88
C ALA A 187 -7.17 2.13 10.98
N SER A 188 -6.89 1.14 10.14
CA SER A 188 -5.56 0.52 10.06
C SER A 188 -4.48 1.50 9.60
N THR A 189 -4.82 2.48 8.77
CA THR A 189 -3.89 3.53 8.32
C THR A 189 -3.62 4.56 9.40
N PHE A 190 -4.63 5.00 10.12
CA PHE A 190 -4.49 5.90 11.26
C PHE A 190 -3.66 5.25 12.37
N GLY A 191 -3.93 3.98 12.65
CA GLY A 191 -3.13 3.17 13.57
C GLY A 191 -1.66 3.09 13.16
N LEU A 192 -1.38 2.72 11.91
CA LEU A 192 -0.01 2.63 11.40
C LEU A 192 0.74 3.96 11.58
N VAL A 193 0.21 5.04 11.00
CA VAL A 193 0.97 6.30 10.88
C VAL A 193 1.16 6.98 12.22
N ALA A 194 0.19 6.88 13.13
CA ALA A 194 0.30 7.44 14.46
C ALA A 194 1.19 6.58 15.37
N LEU A 195 0.93 5.27 15.44
CA LEU A 195 1.57 4.41 16.44
C LEU A 195 2.98 3.97 16.04
N ALA A 196 3.25 3.74 14.75
CA ALA A 196 4.61 3.41 14.32
C ALA A 196 5.58 4.61 14.47
N SER A 197 5.06 5.84 14.43
CA SER A 197 5.84 7.05 14.73
C SER A 197 6.26 7.13 16.20
N GLU A 198 5.47 6.55 17.11
CA GLU A 198 5.78 6.52 18.54
C GLU A 198 6.79 5.43 18.90
N THR A 199 6.66 4.24 18.31
CA THR A 199 7.53 3.11 18.64
C THR A 199 8.88 3.14 17.93
N THR A 200 9.00 3.91 16.85
CA THR A 200 10.24 4.08 16.05
C THR A 200 10.81 2.78 15.47
N ARG A 201 10.01 1.71 15.43
CA ARG A 201 10.42 0.41 14.90
C ARG A 201 10.32 0.37 13.38
N SER A 202 11.32 -0.21 12.72
CA SER A 202 11.34 -0.35 11.26
C SER A 202 10.44 -1.48 10.74
N PHE A 203 9.91 -2.33 11.61
CA PHE A 203 9.05 -3.46 11.23
C PHE A 203 7.71 -3.38 11.96
N VAL A 204 6.63 -3.46 11.19
CA VAL A 204 5.26 -3.39 11.71
C VAL A 204 4.43 -4.57 11.21
N TYR A 205 3.78 -5.27 12.13
CA TYR A 205 2.64 -6.11 11.78
C TYR A 205 1.35 -5.30 11.91
N SER A 206 0.59 -5.20 10.82
CA SER A 206 -0.77 -4.65 10.84
C SER A 206 -1.78 -5.78 10.86
N PHE A 207 -2.48 -5.92 11.99
CA PHE A 207 -3.55 -6.88 12.18
C PHE A 207 -4.91 -6.23 11.92
N THR A 208 -5.72 -6.91 11.12
CA THR A 208 -7.13 -6.59 10.88
C THR A 208 -7.91 -7.89 10.71
N ASP A 209 -9.17 -7.92 11.13
CA ASP A 209 -10.05 -9.05 10.88
C ASP A 209 -10.82 -8.92 9.54
N ASN A 210 -10.77 -7.74 8.92
CA ASN A 210 -11.39 -7.48 7.64
C ASN A 210 -10.55 -7.94 6.45
N VAL A 211 -11.10 -8.88 5.68
CA VAL A 211 -10.41 -9.48 4.53
C VAL A 211 -10.25 -8.53 3.34
N VAL A 212 -11.13 -7.54 3.19
CA VAL A 212 -11.07 -6.56 2.08
C VAL A 212 -9.99 -5.51 2.35
N ALA A 213 -9.95 -4.96 3.57
CA ALA A 213 -8.89 -4.05 4.01
C ALA A 213 -7.52 -4.77 3.98
N MET A 214 -7.45 -6.00 4.51
CA MET A 214 -6.24 -6.83 4.43
C MET A 214 -5.78 -7.03 2.98
N ALA A 215 -6.69 -7.42 2.08
CA ALA A 215 -6.36 -7.62 0.69
C ALA A 215 -5.87 -6.32 0.03
N ALA A 216 -6.48 -5.18 0.34
CA ALA A 216 -6.05 -3.89 -0.17
C ALA A 216 -4.62 -3.53 0.28
N MET A 217 -4.29 -3.72 1.56
CA MET A 217 -2.93 -3.48 2.07
C MET A 217 -1.89 -4.44 1.50
N ARG A 218 -2.21 -5.75 1.41
CA ARG A 218 -1.26 -6.77 0.89
C ARG A 218 -1.02 -6.65 -0.61
N THR A 219 -2.09 -6.39 -1.37
CA THR A 219 -2.00 -6.42 -2.84
C THR A 219 -1.80 -5.04 -3.45
N ALA A 220 -2.03 -3.97 -2.70
CA ALA A 220 -2.08 -2.60 -3.21
C ALA A 220 -2.99 -2.44 -4.45
N ALA A 221 -4.06 -3.24 -4.53
CA ALA A 221 -4.99 -3.26 -5.65
C ALA A 221 -6.47 -3.04 -5.25
N PRO A 222 -6.80 -2.04 -4.39
CA PRO A 222 -8.19 -1.81 -4.00
C PRO A 222 -9.07 -1.32 -5.16
N ARG A 223 -10.39 -1.44 -4.98
CA ARG A 223 -11.38 -1.11 -6.01
C ARG A 223 -11.93 0.31 -5.91
N THR A 224 -12.19 0.80 -4.70
CA THR A 224 -12.75 2.14 -4.46
C THR A 224 -11.67 3.21 -4.62
N GLU A 225 -12.05 4.42 -5.00
CA GLU A 225 -11.10 5.53 -5.15
C GLU A 225 -10.50 5.95 -3.80
N THR A 226 -11.30 5.95 -2.73
CA THR A 226 -10.86 6.21 -1.35
C THR A 226 -9.75 5.24 -0.92
N MET A 227 -9.94 3.93 -1.09
CA MET A 227 -8.91 2.96 -0.71
C MET A 227 -7.67 3.07 -1.60
N GLN A 228 -7.82 3.40 -2.89
CA GLN A 228 -6.68 3.63 -3.78
C GLN A 228 -5.85 4.84 -3.33
N ALA A 229 -6.51 5.93 -2.94
CA ALA A 229 -5.85 7.10 -2.37
C ALA A 229 -5.12 6.75 -1.06
N LEU A 230 -5.81 6.07 -0.12
CA LEU A 230 -5.24 5.63 1.16
C LEU A 230 -4.04 4.70 0.96
N CYS A 231 -4.14 3.66 0.12
CA CYS A 231 -3.01 2.77 -0.17
C CYS A 231 -1.84 3.52 -0.83
N GLY A 232 -2.12 4.48 -1.71
CA GLY A 232 -1.12 5.36 -2.33
C GLY A 232 -0.34 6.16 -1.30
N ALA A 233 -1.04 6.87 -0.41
CA ALA A 233 -0.43 7.65 0.66
C ALA A 233 0.29 6.75 1.67
N ARG A 234 -0.34 5.66 2.12
CA ARG A 234 0.23 4.67 3.06
C ARG A 234 1.56 4.14 2.56
N SER A 235 1.63 3.76 1.28
CA SER A 235 2.86 3.22 0.68
C SER A 235 3.97 4.28 0.57
N ALA A 236 3.59 5.53 0.27
CA ALA A 236 4.55 6.63 0.27
C ALA A 236 5.09 6.92 1.68
N TRP A 237 4.22 6.86 2.69
CA TRP A 237 4.60 7.04 4.09
C TRP A 237 5.56 5.96 4.57
N LEU A 238 5.26 4.68 4.31
CA LEU A 238 6.13 3.54 4.66
C LEU A 238 7.54 3.70 4.08
N LEU A 239 7.64 4.05 2.79
CA LEU A 239 8.92 4.25 2.13
C LEU A 239 9.69 5.45 2.68
N HIS A 240 8.99 6.56 2.93
CA HIS A 240 9.62 7.77 3.48
C HIS A 240 10.21 7.53 4.87
N HIS A 241 9.53 6.72 5.70
CA HIS A 241 9.94 6.43 7.07
C HIS A 241 10.81 5.17 7.20
N GLY A 242 11.10 4.47 6.09
CA GLY A 242 11.87 3.22 6.12
C GLY A 242 11.19 2.11 6.92
N VAL A 243 9.85 2.08 6.92
CA VAL A 243 9.06 1.08 7.65
C VAL A 243 8.64 -0.05 6.69
N ALA A 244 8.97 -1.28 7.07
CA ALA A 244 8.49 -2.49 6.43
C ALA A 244 7.22 -2.99 7.13
N GLU A 245 6.22 -3.35 6.33
CA GLU A 245 4.92 -3.77 6.84
C GLU A 245 4.61 -5.23 6.46
N ALA A 246 4.18 -6.01 7.45
CA ALA A 246 3.55 -7.31 7.27
C ALA A 246 2.06 -7.22 7.66
N VAL A 247 1.16 -7.51 6.72
CA VAL A 247 -0.28 -7.42 6.96
C VAL A 247 -0.84 -8.80 7.21
N GLU A 248 -1.42 -9.01 8.39
CA GLU A 248 -1.92 -10.31 8.83
C GLU A 248 -3.38 -10.27 9.25
N ARG A 249 -4.07 -11.38 9.01
CA ARG A 249 -5.44 -11.56 9.48
C ARG A 249 -5.44 -11.91 10.95
N ILE A 250 -6.33 -11.30 11.72
CA ILE A 250 -6.67 -11.73 13.07
C ILE A 250 -8.15 -12.16 13.14
N THR A 251 -8.50 -12.97 14.13
CA THR A 251 -9.90 -13.31 14.39
C THR A 251 -10.54 -12.21 15.23
N SER A 252 -11.85 -11.96 15.06
CA SER A 252 -12.54 -10.91 15.83
C SER A 252 -12.45 -11.11 17.35
N LYS A 253 -12.41 -12.38 17.82
CA LYS A 253 -12.18 -12.68 19.25
C LYS A 253 -10.81 -12.18 19.73
N ALA A 254 -9.78 -12.31 18.90
CA ALA A 254 -8.44 -11.86 19.23
C ALA A 254 -8.23 -10.36 18.94
N ASN A 255 -9.15 -9.70 18.21
CA ASN A 255 -9.15 -8.25 17.96
C ASN A 255 -9.94 -7.44 19.02
N LEU A 256 -10.27 -8.06 20.17
CA LEU A 256 -11.24 -7.55 21.15
C LEU A 256 -11.05 -6.07 21.52
N TRP A 257 -9.83 -5.61 21.80
CA TRP A 257 -9.60 -4.24 22.24
C TRP A 257 -9.83 -3.21 21.14
N ALA A 258 -9.49 -3.55 19.90
CA ALA A 258 -9.77 -2.68 18.77
C ALA A 258 -11.29 -2.62 18.52
N ASP A 259 -11.99 -3.76 18.57
CA ASP A 259 -13.47 -3.83 18.46
C ASP A 259 -14.17 -3.03 19.58
N LEU A 260 -13.72 -3.16 20.83
CA LEU A 260 -14.27 -2.38 21.95
C LEU A 260 -14.08 -0.88 21.73
N GLY A 261 -12.87 -0.45 21.34
CA GLY A 261 -12.59 0.97 21.12
C GLY A 261 -13.35 1.56 19.93
N SER A 262 -13.51 0.80 18.84
CA SER A 262 -14.20 1.25 17.63
C SER A 262 -15.72 1.36 17.84
N ARG A 263 -16.30 0.59 18.76
CA ARG A 263 -17.72 0.62 19.14
C ARG A 263 -18.06 1.57 20.30
N GLY A 264 -17.19 2.53 20.60
CA GLY A 264 -17.42 3.50 21.68
C GLY A 264 -17.27 2.93 23.10
N ARG A 265 -16.74 1.71 23.26
CA ARG A 265 -16.52 1.05 24.56
C ARG A 265 -15.08 1.22 25.07
N LEU A 266 -14.48 2.37 24.80
CA LEU A 266 -13.09 2.67 25.17
C LEU A 266 -12.83 2.47 26.67
N ALA A 267 -13.76 2.88 27.55
CA ALA A 267 -13.60 2.71 28.99
C ALA A 267 -13.35 1.23 29.38
N SER A 268 -14.06 0.28 28.77
CA SER A 268 -13.87 -1.16 29.01
C SER A 268 -12.52 -1.66 28.51
N MET A 269 -12.05 -1.18 27.35
CA MET A 269 -10.71 -1.49 26.84
C MET A 269 -9.63 -0.99 27.81
N LEU A 270 -9.73 0.26 28.28
CA LEU A 270 -8.73 0.86 29.18
C LEU A 270 -8.72 0.19 30.56
N GLU A 271 -9.87 -0.25 31.07
CA GLU A 271 -9.96 -1.02 32.31
C GLU A 271 -9.23 -2.36 32.18
N GLN A 272 -9.45 -3.10 31.09
CA GLN A 272 -8.75 -4.36 30.82
C GLN A 272 -7.24 -4.16 30.64
N ALA A 273 -6.82 -3.08 29.99
CA ALA A 273 -5.40 -2.78 29.83
C ALA A 273 -4.71 -2.53 31.19
N ARG A 274 -5.35 -1.74 32.06
CA ARG A 274 -4.82 -1.44 33.40
C ARG A 274 -4.79 -2.66 34.30
N SER A 275 -5.75 -3.58 34.19
CA SER A 275 -5.73 -4.82 34.97
C SER A 275 -4.59 -5.76 34.57
N LEU A 276 -4.04 -5.59 33.36
CA LEU A 276 -2.81 -6.25 32.89
C LEU A 276 -1.53 -5.46 33.22
N GLY A 277 -1.63 -4.34 33.95
CA GLY A 277 -0.50 -3.51 34.34
C GLY A 277 -0.03 -2.51 33.28
N LEU A 278 -0.77 -2.35 32.18
CA LEU A 278 -0.41 -1.40 31.13
C LEU A 278 -0.85 0.03 31.48
N ARG A 279 -0.06 1.00 31.07
CA ARG A 279 -0.33 2.45 31.16
C ARG A 279 -0.91 2.95 29.84
N PRO A 280 -2.22 3.25 29.74
CA PRO A 280 -2.79 3.67 28.47
C PRO A 280 -2.46 5.12 28.15
N ARG A 281 -2.02 5.37 26.91
CA ARG A 281 -1.75 6.70 26.38
C ARG A 281 -2.40 6.86 25.00
N ARG A 282 -3.23 7.89 24.88
CA ARG A 282 -3.84 8.25 23.60
C ARG A 282 -2.81 8.93 22.71
N VAL A 283 -2.81 8.57 21.45
CA VAL A 283 -2.05 9.20 20.37
C VAL A 283 -3.05 9.78 19.38
N ASP A 284 -2.78 10.99 18.89
CA ASP A 284 -3.65 11.66 17.93
C ASP A 284 -3.38 11.16 16.50
N VAL A 285 -4.45 11.09 15.70
CA VAL A 285 -4.31 10.87 14.26
C VAL A 285 -3.82 12.16 13.63
N PRO A 286 -2.72 12.16 12.85
CA PRO A 286 -2.32 13.36 12.15
C PRO A 286 -3.43 13.81 11.18
N ALA A 287 -3.76 15.10 11.22
CA ALA A 287 -4.98 15.65 10.62
C ALA A 287 -5.05 15.43 9.10
N GLU A 288 -3.91 15.38 8.42
CA GLU A 288 -3.82 15.13 6.98
C GLU A 288 -4.38 13.75 6.60
N TRP A 289 -4.22 12.74 7.45
CA TRP A 289 -4.77 11.39 7.21
C TRP A 289 -6.26 11.35 7.40
N ARG A 290 -6.76 12.02 8.45
CA ARG A 290 -8.20 12.20 8.65
C ARG A 290 -8.83 12.92 7.46
N GLY A 291 -8.17 13.96 6.95
CA GLY A 291 -8.59 14.75 5.80
C GLY A 291 -8.73 13.95 4.50
N MET A 292 -8.03 12.82 4.36
CA MET A 292 -8.16 11.96 3.17
C MET A 292 -9.56 11.33 3.03
N LEU A 293 -10.29 11.14 4.13
CA LEU A 293 -11.68 10.69 4.10
C LEU A 293 -12.65 11.81 3.70
N ALA A 294 -12.27 13.08 3.89
CA ALA A 294 -13.05 14.23 3.46
C ALA A 294 -12.81 14.59 1.99
N ALA A 295 -11.63 14.27 1.44
CA ALA A 295 -11.24 14.59 0.07
C ALA A 295 -11.75 13.59 -1.00
N GLY A 296 -12.53 12.58 -0.59
CA GLY A 296 -13.15 11.59 -1.50
C GLY A 296 -14.49 12.05 -2.11
N ALA A 297 -14.85 13.33 -1.98
CA ALA A 297 -16.06 13.95 -2.53
C ALA A 297 -15.77 14.73 -3.83
#